data_AF-A0A9D2RAL7-F1
#
_entry.id   AF-A0A9D2RAL7-F1
#
_cell.length_a   1.000
_cell.length_b   1.000
_cell.length_c   1.000
_cell.angle_alpha   90.00
_cell.angle_beta   90.00
_cell.angle_gamma   90.00
#
_symmetry.space_group_name_H-M   'P 1'
#
loop_
_entity.id
_entity.type
_entity.pdbx_description
1 polymer ?
#
loop_
_entity_poly.entity_id
_entity_poly.type
_entity_poly.pdbx_seq_one_letter_code
_entity_poly.pdbx_strand_id
1 'polypeptide(L)'
;MGEFYTAIGVKQESGPFCVIKQGERVFLARTEQLLWTTLQGQFLEKDEIYPEICSEKAGSCAKKAGEEEVSYCLRRLTNRRLVVKVMANGAEDAQKMLLKSSVVVPAAPVFEIAASAFFRRAFGEPGTVSSHDKLWRKQWEQRERSVLKMLGIFGDVSKYLEAIEGSQEALPKRLLKYWDVLEMYDRESFLRTLCRLHEQKMIGILTVQEKEV
;
A
#
# COMPACT_ATOMS: atom_id res chain seq x y z
N MET A 1 12.41 -20.58 0.94
CA MET A 1 11.24 -19.70 1.12
C MET A 1 11.29 -19.13 2.53
N GLY A 2 11.42 -17.81 2.64
CA GLY A 2 11.41 -17.06 3.90
C GLY A 2 9.99 -16.64 4.31
N GLU A 3 9.84 -16.21 5.56
CA GLU A 3 8.60 -15.64 6.09
C GLU A 3 8.65 -14.11 6.04
N PHE A 4 7.90 -13.49 5.12
CA PHE A 4 7.85 -12.04 4.96
C PHE A 4 6.58 -11.45 5.60
N TYR A 5 6.72 -10.27 6.20
CA TYR A 5 5.64 -9.57 6.88
C TYR A 5 5.44 -8.19 6.25
N THR A 6 4.18 -7.77 6.10
CA THR A 6 3.82 -6.41 5.65
C THR A 6 2.53 -5.93 6.31
N ALA A 7 2.33 -4.62 6.32
CA ALA A 7 1.15 -3.98 6.91
C ALA A 7 -0.10 -4.11 6.02
N ILE A 8 -1.26 -4.29 6.66
CA ILE A 8 -2.60 -4.27 6.06
C ILE A 8 -3.41 -3.12 6.67
N GLY A 9 -4.16 -2.44 5.82
CA GLY A 9 -4.97 -1.27 6.11
C GLY A 9 -4.33 0.02 5.61
N VAL A 10 -5.01 1.14 5.82
CA VAL A 10 -4.52 2.47 5.48
C VAL A 10 -4.66 3.39 6.68
N LYS A 11 -3.64 4.18 6.98
CA LYS A 11 -3.70 5.16 8.06
C LYS A 11 -4.80 6.20 7.77
N GLN A 12 -5.65 6.46 8.75
CA GLN A 12 -6.59 7.57 8.73
C GLN A 12 -5.81 8.90 8.80
N GLU A 13 -6.10 9.83 7.91
CA GLU A 13 -5.31 11.06 7.76
C GLU A 13 -5.53 12.07 8.87
N SER A 14 -6.72 12.08 9.49
CA SER A 14 -7.09 13.06 10.51
C SER A 14 -7.40 12.40 11.86
N GLY A 15 -6.98 13.08 12.92
CA GLY A 15 -7.24 12.67 14.30
C GLY A 15 -6.21 11.69 14.86
N PRO A 16 -6.56 10.95 15.93
CA PRO A 16 -5.65 9.99 16.56
C PRO A 16 -5.26 8.88 15.59
N PHE A 17 -4.05 8.31 15.78
CA PHE A 17 -3.55 7.24 14.91
C PHE A 17 -4.55 6.07 14.87
N CYS A 18 -5.12 5.87 13.70
CA CYS A 18 -6.10 4.83 13.42
C CYS A 18 -5.79 4.23 12.05
N VAL A 19 -5.91 2.91 11.94
CA VAL A 19 -5.82 2.19 10.67
C VAL A 19 -7.23 1.84 10.21
N ILE A 20 -7.55 2.14 8.96
CA ILE A 20 -8.79 1.74 8.29
C ILE A 20 -8.53 0.41 7.58
N LYS A 21 -9.32 -0.61 7.92
CA LYS A 21 -9.28 -1.93 7.26
C LYS A 21 -10.72 -2.36 6.97
N GLN A 22 -11.04 -2.63 5.71
CA GLN A 22 -12.38 -3.05 5.28
C GLN A 22 -13.52 -2.14 5.80
N GLY A 23 -13.26 -0.83 5.97
CA GLY A 23 -14.23 0.14 6.50
C GLY A 23 -14.26 0.26 8.02
N GLU A 24 -13.55 -0.59 8.76
CA GLU A 24 -13.45 -0.54 10.22
C GLU A 24 -12.27 0.32 10.68
N ARG A 25 -12.48 1.07 11.77
CA ARG A 25 -11.46 1.87 12.45
C ARG A 25 -10.78 1.04 13.53
N VAL A 26 -9.46 0.91 13.43
CA VAL A 26 -8.66 0.14 14.37
C VAL A 26 -7.58 1.01 15.00
N PHE A 27 -7.69 1.21 16.31
CA PHE A 27 -6.69 1.95 17.10
C PHE A 27 -5.53 1.04 17.50
N LEU A 28 -4.31 1.57 17.38
CA LEU A 28 -3.08 0.87 17.70
C LEU A 28 -2.42 1.49 18.93
N ALA A 29 -1.86 0.66 19.81
CA ALA A 29 -0.98 1.12 20.88
C ALA A 29 0.35 1.64 20.30
N ARG A 30 1.12 2.40 21.08
CA ARG A 30 2.35 3.07 20.59
C ARG A 30 3.32 2.15 19.84
N THR A 31 3.60 0.96 20.38
CA THR A 31 4.51 -0.01 19.75
C THR A 31 3.90 -0.68 18.53
N GLU A 32 2.59 -0.94 18.55
CA GLU A 32 1.83 -1.43 17.38
C GLU A 32 1.86 -0.40 16.24
N GLN A 33 1.72 0.90 16.54
CA GLN A 33 1.81 1.98 15.55
C GLN A 33 3.16 1.98 14.86
N LEU A 34 4.23 1.89 15.64
CA LEU A 34 5.60 1.87 15.14
C LEU A 34 5.81 0.67 14.20
N LEU A 35 5.51 -0.54 14.68
CA LEU A 35 5.66 -1.76 13.90
C LEU A 35 4.84 -1.71 12.60
N TRP A 36 3.58 -1.26 12.68
CA TRP A 36 2.72 -1.16 11.51
C TRP A 36 3.24 -0.12 10.50
N THR A 37 3.75 1.02 10.96
CA THR A 37 4.31 2.06 10.10
C THR A 37 5.62 1.63 9.43
N THR A 38 6.49 0.91 10.13
CA THR A 38 7.72 0.33 9.55
C THR A 38 7.37 -0.66 8.44
N LEU A 39 6.40 -1.55 8.69
CA LEU A 39 5.96 -2.54 7.70
C LEU A 39 5.14 -1.93 6.53
N GLN A 40 4.79 -0.65 6.57
CA GLN A 40 4.01 -0.02 5.51
C GLN A 40 4.88 0.22 4.28
N GLY A 41 4.51 -0.41 3.16
CA GLY A 41 5.25 -0.30 1.91
C GLY A 41 6.45 -1.26 1.81
N GLN A 42 6.73 -2.05 2.85
CA GLN A 42 7.89 -2.93 2.92
C GLN A 42 7.48 -4.38 3.21
N PHE A 43 8.33 -5.31 2.82
CA PHE A 43 8.24 -6.73 3.15
C PHE A 43 9.52 -7.14 3.83
N LEU A 44 9.45 -7.42 5.13
CA LEU A 44 10.61 -7.73 5.96
C LEU A 44 10.52 -9.15 6.48
N GLU A 45 11.65 -9.85 6.55
CA GLU A 45 11.75 -11.09 7.32
C GLU A 45 11.66 -10.79 8.82
N LYS A 46 11.27 -11.78 9.61
CA LYS A 46 10.97 -11.58 11.04
C LYS A 46 12.16 -11.03 11.83
N ASP A 47 13.36 -11.46 11.50
CA ASP A 47 14.64 -11.05 12.10
C ASP A 47 15.12 -9.68 11.61
N GLU A 48 14.60 -9.17 10.49
CA GLU A 48 14.89 -7.83 9.96
C GLU A 48 14.00 -6.75 10.60
N ILE A 49 12.81 -7.10 11.07
CA ILE A 49 11.82 -6.16 11.61
C ILE A 49 12.38 -5.34 12.78
N TYR A 50 13.00 -5.98 13.76
CA TYR A 50 13.50 -5.29 14.94
C TYR A 50 14.69 -4.37 14.63
N PRO A 51 15.71 -4.80 13.86
CA PRO A 51 16.73 -3.92 13.32
C PRO A 51 16.17 -2.71 12.57
N GLU A 52 15.16 -2.90 11.71
CA GLU A 52 14.59 -1.81 10.91
C GLU A 52 13.84 -0.79 11.78
N ILE A 53 13.08 -1.27 12.77
CA ILE A 53 12.46 -0.40 13.77
C ILE A 53 13.50 0.42 14.54
N CYS A 54 14.71 -0.11 14.73
CA CYS A 54 15.81 0.61 15.37
C CYS A 54 16.50 1.59 14.41
N SER A 55 16.60 1.27 13.11
CA SER A 55 17.27 2.07 12.07
C SER A 55 16.45 3.32 11.69
N GLU A 56 15.13 3.18 11.48
CA GLU A 56 14.21 4.27 11.14
C GLU A 56 14.15 5.38 12.24
N LYS A 57 14.66 5.07 13.45
CA LYS A 57 14.55 5.90 14.66
C LYS A 57 15.73 6.82 14.98
N ALA A 58 16.58 7.18 14.01
CA ALA A 58 17.58 8.23 14.24
C ALA A 58 16.99 9.63 14.56
N GLY A 59 15.65 9.82 14.50
CA GLY A 59 15.01 11.14 14.56
C GLY A 59 14.17 11.54 15.78
N SER A 60 13.57 10.66 16.61
CA SER A 60 12.70 11.14 17.72
C SER A 60 12.36 10.14 18.84
N CYS A 61 12.82 10.52 20.05
CA CYS A 61 12.27 10.34 21.40
C CYS A 61 11.20 9.25 21.68
N ALA A 62 11.64 8.17 22.34
CA ALA A 62 11.21 7.68 23.67
C ALA A 62 11.18 6.14 23.76
N LYS A 63 11.54 5.63 24.95
CA LYS A 63 11.48 4.24 25.45
C LYS A 63 11.41 3.17 24.37
N LYS A 64 12.57 2.56 24.12
CA LYS A 64 12.77 1.45 23.19
C LYS A 64 11.76 0.35 23.50
N ALA A 65 10.93 -0.01 22.52
CA ALA A 65 10.23 -1.28 22.59
C ALA A 65 11.30 -2.37 22.51
N GLY A 66 11.29 -3.31 23.46
CA GLY A 66 12.20 -4.44 23.43
C GLY A 66 11.87 -5.37 22.26
N GLU A 67 12.83 -6.18 21.84
CA GLU A 67 12.62 -7.19 20.79
C GLU A 67 11.45 -8.13 21.12
N GLU A 68 11.28 -8.50 22.39
CA GLU A 68 10.14 -9.29 22.87
C GLU A 68 8.81 -8.55 22.73
N GLU A 69 8.79 -7.24 22.98
CA GLU A 69 7.61 -6.40 22.83
C GLU A 69 7.21 -6.26 21.35
N VAL A 70 8.20 -6.07 20.46
CA VAL A 70 8.00 -6.06 19.01
C VAL A 70 7.45 -7.41 18.54
N SER A 71 8.04 -8.51 19.01
CA SER A 71 7.58 -9.87 18.69
C SER A 71 6.15 -10.12 19.17
N TYR A 72 5.79 -9.64 20.36
CA TYR A 72 4.43 -9.72 20.89
C TYR A 72 3.45 -8.90 20.04
N CYS A 73 3.81 -7.66 19.70
CA CYS A 73 3.01 -6.78 18.86
C CYS A 73 2.81 -7.37 17.46
N LEU A 74 3.85 -7.98 16.88
CA LEU A 74 3.75 -8.64 15.57
C LEU A 74 2.70 -9.75 15.59
N ARG A 75 2.75 -10.65 16.58
CA ARG A 75 1.73 -11.71 16.73
C ARG A 75 0.33 -11.13 16.89
N ARG A 76 0.19 -10.09 17.71
CA ARG A 76 -1.10 -9.44 17.97
C ARG A 76 -1.67 -8.75 16.73
N LEU A 77 -0.84 -8.05 15.94
CA LEU A 77 -1.26 -7.43 14.69
C LEU A 77 -1.59 -8.46 13.61
N THR A 78 -0.84 -9.55 13.53
CA THR A 78 -1.15 -10.68 12.64
C THR A 78 -2.50 -11.31 12.99
N ASN A 79 -2.78 -11.56 14.27
CA ASN A 79 -4.08 -12.09 14.73
C ASN A 79 -5.24 -11.13 14.42
N ARG A 80 -5.00 -9.82 14.49
CA ARG A 80 -5.98 -8.78 14.12
C ARG A 80 -6.06 -8.54 12.60
N ARG A 81 -5.27 -9.27 11.80
CA ARG A 81 -5.17 -9.13 10.35
C ARG A 81 -4.79 -7.71 9.89
N LEU A 82 -3.96 -7.04 10.68
CA LEU A 82 -3.34 -5.73 10.38
C LEU A 82 -1.90 -5.87 9.89
N VAL A 83 -1.33 -7.06 10.04
CA VAL A 83 -0.11 -7.50 9.40
C VAL A 83 -0.42 -8.85 8.77
N VAL A 84 0.15 -9.10 7.60
CA VAL A 84 0.03 -10.39 6.92
C VAL A 84 1.40 -11.04 6.82
N LYS A 85 1.42 -12.37 6.89
CA LYS A 85 2.59 -13.21 6.66
C LYS A 85 2.49 -13.87 5.28
N VAL A 86 3.57 -13.83 4.50
CA VAL A 86 3.66 -14.43 3.17
C VAL A 86 4.91 -15.31 3.09
N MET A 87 4.75 -16.54 2.60
CA MET A 87 5.88 -17.42 2.29
C MET A 87 6.35 -17.13 0.86
N ALA A 88 7.59 -16.71 0.67
CA ALA A 88 8.13 -16.36 -0.65
C ALA A 88 9.64 -16.59 -0.76
N ASN A 89 10.20 -16.47 -1.96
CA ASN A 89 11.65 -16.59 -2.16
C ASN A 89 12.41 -15.27 -1.93
N GLY A 90 11.70 -14.16 -1.77
CA GLY A 90 12.25 -12.83 -1.50
C GLY A 90 11.15 -11.79 -1.31
N ALA A 91 11.54 -10.59 -0.86
CA ALA A 91 10.60 -9.49 -0.59
C ALA A 91 9.78 -9.07 -1.84
N GLU A 92 10.42 -8.96 -3.01
CA GLU A 92 9.74 -8.61 -4.26
C GLU A 92 8.71 -9.69 -4.67
N ASP A 93 9.05 -10.96 -4.50
CA ASP A 93 8.17 -12.09 -4.78
C ASP A 93 6.97 -12.09 -3.80
N ALA A 94 7.22 -11.89 -2.50
CA ALA A 94 6.17 -11.75 -1.49
C ALA A 94 5.21 -10.61 -1.83
N GLN A 95 5.75 -9.47 -2.26
CA GLN A 95 4.97 -8.31 -2.65
C GLN A 95 4.11 -8.58 -3.88
N LYS A 96 4.68 -9.16 -4.95
CA LYS A 96 3.93 -9.52 -6.16
C LYS A 96 2.85 -10.55 -5.83
N MET A 97 3.16 -11.57 -5.03
CA MET A 97 2.20 -12.59 -4.60
C MET A 97 1.01 -11.97 -3.88
N LEU A 98 1.28 -11.08 -2.92
CA LEU A 98 0.23 -10.44 -2.14
C LEU A 98 -0.62 -9.48 -2.97
N LEU A 99 0.01 -8.65 -3.80
CA LEU A 99 -0.69 -7.64 -4.59
C LEU A 99 -1.66 -8.28 -5.59
N LYS A 100 -1.30 -9.42 -6.21
CA LYS A 100 -2.14 -10.14 -7.20
C LYS A 100 -3.55 -10.48 -6.70
N SER A 101 -3.73 -10.70 -5.40
CA SER A 101 -5.02 -11.06 -4.79
C SER A 101 -5.46 -10.02 -3.77
N SER A 102 -5.08 -8.76 -3.93
CA SER A 102 -5.41 -7.71 -2.97
C SER A 102 -6.40 -6.69 -3.51
N VAL A 103 -7.12 -6.07 -2.58
CA VAL A 103 -7.78 -4.78 -2.82
C VAL A 103 -6.87 -3.70 -2.27
N VAL A 104 -6.40 -2.83 -3.16
CA VAL A 104 -5.54 -1.69 -2.81
C VAL A 104 -6.29 -0.39 -2.99
N VAL A 105 -5.87 0.63 -2.25
CA VAL A 105 -6.36 2.00 -2.46
C VAL A 105 -5.21 2.99 -2.47
N PRO A 106 -5.36 4.11 -3.17
CA PRO A 106 -4.40 5.20 -3.04
C PRO A 106 -4.30 5.65 -1.59
N ALA A 107 -3.07 5.75 -1.09
CA ALA A 107 -2.73 6.26 0.23
C ALA A 107 -1.95 7.57 0.06
N ALA A 108 -2.21 8.55 0.92
CA ALA A 108 -1.43 9.78 0.91
C ALA A 108 -0.04 9.50 1.54
N PRO A 109 1.06 9.91 0.90
CA PRO A 109 2.42 9.68 1.37
C PRO A 109 2.83 10.63 2.51
N VAL A 110 1.96 10.82 3.53
CA VAL A 110 2.16 11.73 4.68
C VAL A 110 1.74 13.19 4.40
N PHE A 111 0.44 13.50 4.47
CA PHE A 111 -0.04 14.86 4.77
C PHE A 111 -1.41 14.81 5.47
N GLU A 112 -1.76 15.85 6.23
CA GLU A 112 -3.07 16.09 6.87
C GLU A 112 -4.24 16.27 5.87
N ILE A 113 -4.00 15.95 4.59
CA ILE A 113 -4.93 16.14 3.48
C ILE A 113 -5.42 14.76 3.06
N ALA A 114 -6.71 14.65 2.79
CA ALA A 114 -7.28 13.40 2.32
C ALA A 114 -6.60 12.90 1.04
N ALA A 115 -6.33 11.60 0.91
CA ALA A 115 -5.65 11.01 -0.25
C ALA A 115 -6.37 11.43 -1.53
N SER A 116 -7.70 11.34 -1.53
CA SER A 116 -8.54 11.81 -2.63
C SER A 116 -8.32 13.29 -2.99
N ALA A 117 -8.11 14.17 -2.00
CA ALA A 117 -7.80 15.58 -2.21
C ALA A 117 -6.35 15.81 -2.67
N PHE A 118 -5.39 15.04 -2.16
CA PHE A 118 -4.01 15.02 -2.64
C PHE A 118 -3.95 14.61 -4.12
N PHE A 119 -4.56 13.48 -4.49
CA PHE A 119 -4.62 13.00 -5.87
C PHE A 119 -5.39 13.99 -6.77
N ARG A 120 -6.44 14.65 -6.28
CA ARG A 120 -7.15 15.70 -7.05
C ARG A 120 -6.26 16.91 -7.33
N ARG A 121 -5.55 17.41 -6.32
CA ARG A 121 -4.62 18.55 -6.47
C ARG A 121 -3.43 18.17 -7.36
N ALA A 122 -2.88 16.98 -7.17
CA ALA A 122 -1.75 16.47 -7.94
C ALA A 122 -2.12 16.18 -9.40
N PHE A 123 -3.37 15.78 -9.71
CA PHE A 123 -3.70 15.22 -11.03
C PHE A 123 -4.96 15.77 -11.73
N GLY A 124 -5.68 16.72 -11.14
CA GLY A 124 -7.07 17.00 -11.51
C GLY A 124 -7.45 18.45 -11.83
N GLU A 125 -6.86 19.47 -11.19
CA GLU A 125 -7.38 20.85 -11.34
C GLU A 125 -6.38 21.84 -11.96
N PRO A 126 -6.84 22.73 -12.88
CA PRO A 126 -6.10 23.91 -13.28
C PRO A 126 -6.12 24.91 -12.12
N GLY A 127 -5.10 24.82 -11.27
CA GLY A 127 -4.85 25.74 -10.16
C GLY A 127 -3.36 25.83 -9.88
N THR A 128 -2.95 26.73 -8.97
CA THR A 128 -1.54 26.96 -8.62
C THR A 128 -0.95 25.72 -7.93
N VAL A 129 -0.39 24.83 -8.74
CA VAL A 129 0.38 23.66 -8.33
C VAL A 129 1.60 24.16 -7.54
N SER A 130 1.70 23.79 -6.26
CA SER A 130 2.85 24.22 -5.45
C SER A 130 4.15 23.66 -6.03
N SER A 131 5.28 24.28 -5.70
CA SER A 131 6.60 23.80 -6.12
C SER A 131 6.84 22.34 -5.71
N HIS A 132 6.31 21.94 -4.55
CA HIS A 132 6.31 20.56 -4.06
C HIS A 132 5.51 19.62 -4.98
N ASP A 133 4.28 20.01 -5.35
CA ASP A 133 3.41 19.24 -6.24
C ASP A 133 4.03 19.08 -7.64
N LYS A 134 4.82 20.06 -8.11
CA LYS A 134 5.57 19.97 -9.38
C LYS A 134 6.75 18.98 -9.30
N LEU A 135 7.41 18.88 -8.15
CA LEU A 135 8.50 17.91 -7.92
C LEU A 135 7.97 16.48 -7.94
N TRP A 136 6.85 16.24 -7.24
CA TRP A 136 6.14 14.95 -7.24
C TRP A 136 5.61 14.58 -8.63
N ARG A 137 5.06 15.55 -9.38
CA ARG A 137 4.69 15.33 -10.78
C ARG A 137 5.89 14.88 -11.64
N LYS A 138 7.09 15.41 -11.44
CA LYS A 138 8.27 14.99 -12.21
C LYS A 138 8.73 13.56 -11.89
N GLN A 139 8.42 13.04 -10.70
CA GLN A 139 8.75 11.67 -10.31
C GLN A 139 7.80 10.62 -10.90
N TRP A 140 6.56 11.01 -11.23
CA TRP A 140 5.56 10.05 -11.71
C TRP A 140 5.25 10.18 -13.19
N GLU A 141 5.43 9.06 -13.89
CA GLU A 141 5.06 8.90 -15.28
C GLU A 141 3.54 9.01 -15.44
N GLN A 142 3.09 9.50 -16.60
CA GLN A 142 1.66 9.63 -16.90
C GLN A 142 0.87 8.34 -16.64
N ARG A 143 1.50 7.18 -16.88
CA ARG A 143 0.89 5.86 -16.68
C ARG A 143 0.60 5.57 -15.21
N GLU A 144 1.53 5.84 -14.29
CA GLU A 144 1.33 5.62 -12.86
C GLU A 144 0.19 6.47 -12.28
N ARG A 145 0.07 7.69 -12.77
CA ARG A 145 -1.01 8.60 -12.37
C ARG A 145 -2.37 8.06 -12.78
N SER A 146 -2.44 7.47 -13.97
CA SER A 146 -3.65 6.80 -14.44
C SER A 146 -3.94 5.56 -13.60
N VAL A 147 -2.93 4.76 -13.25
CA VAL A 147 -3.08 3.62 -12.32
C VAL A 147 -3.64 4.06 -10.98
N LEU A 148 -3.06 5.08 -10.35
CA LEU A 148 -3.56 5.63 -9.08
C LEU A 148 -5.01 6.13 -9.18
N LYS A 149 -5.39 6.77 -10.29
CA LYS A 149 -6.78 7.18 -10.55
C LYS A 149 -7.72 5.97 -10.67
N MET A 150 -7.31 4.93 -11.40
CA MET A 150 -8.08 3.70 -11.55
C MET A 150 -8.27 3.01 -10.19
N LEU A 151 -7.20 2.85 -9.41
CA LEU A 151 -7.25 2.24 -8.07
C LEU A 151 -8.13 3.02 -7.09
N GLY A 152 -8.17 4.36 -7.20
CA GLY A 152 -9.08 5.20 -6.41
C GLY A 152 -10.56 5.01 -6.76
N ILE A 153 -10.87 4.51 -7.97
CA ILE A 153 -12.23 4.17 -8.39
C ILE A 153 -12.56 2.74 -7.98
N PHE A 154 -11.64 1.80 -8.24
CA PHE A 154 -11.81 0.38 -8.01
C PHE A 154 -10.47 -0.26 -7.70
N GLY A 155 -10.34 -0.86 -6.52
CA GLY A 155 -9.05 -1.30 -5.97
C GLY A 155 -8.70 -2.77 -6.19
N ASP A 156 -9.59 -3.57 -6.78
CA ASP A 156 -9.38 -5.01 -6.90
C ASP A 156 -8.34 -5.32 -7.99
N VAL A 157 -7.12 -5.67 -7.56
CA VAL A 157 -5.99 -5.93 -8.45
C VAL A 157 -6.25 -7.14 -9.34
N SER A 158 -6.92 -8.18 -8.83
CA SER A 158 -7.16 -9.42 -9.57
C SER A 158 -7.94 -9.15 -10.86
N LYS A 159 -8.91 -8.24 -10.80
CA LYS A 159 -9.73 -7.83 -11.95
C LYS A 159 -8.97 -7.01 -12.98
N TYR A 160 -7.99 -6.21 -12.58
CA TYR A 160 -7.10 -5.56 -13.55
C TYR A 160 -6.21 -6.57 -14.26
N LEU A 161 -5.70 -7.58 -13.54
CA LEU A 161 -4.88 -8.64 -14.14
C LEU A 161 -5.69 -9.48 -15.12
N GLU A 162 -6.92 -9.90 -14.75
CA GLU A 162 -7.84 -10.60 -15.66
C GLU A 162 -8.11 -9.79 -16.94
N ALA A 163 -8.30 -8.46 -16.80
CA ALA A 163 -8.57 -7.58 -17.92
C ALA A 163 -7.36 -7.39 -18.84
N ILE A 164 -6.15 -7.24 -18.28
CA ILE A 164 -4.89 -7.18 -19.05
C ILE A 164 -4.66 -8.50 -19.81
N GLU A 165 -5.13 -9.63 -19.28
CA GLU A 165 -5.06 -10.95 -19.92
C GLU A 165 -6.17 -11.19 -20.95
N GLY A 166 -6.96 -10.18 -21.29
CA GLY A 166 -7.95 -10.21 -22.38
C GLY A 166 -9.41 -10.29 -21.93
N SER A 167 -9.69 -10.30 -20.62
CA SER A 167 -11.06 -10.34 -20.09
C SER A 167 -11.58 -8.94 -19.76
N GLN A 168 -11.82 -8.10 -20.76
CA GLN A 168 -12.25 -6.70 -20.56
C GLN A 168 -13.53 -6.59 -19.70
N GLU A 169 -14.41 -7.60 -19.76
CA GLU A 169 -15.65 -7.68 -18.97
C GLU A 169 -15.41 -7.79 -17.46
N ALA A 170 -14.18 -8.13 -17.03
CA ALA A 170 -13.81 -8.20 -15.62
C ALA A 170 -13.83 -6.83 -14.92
N LEU A 171 -13.74 -5.72 -15.67
CA LEU A 171 -13.71 -4.38 -15.12
C LEU A 171 -15.08 -3.69 -15.09
N PRO A 172 -15.40 -2.94 -14.02
CA PRO A 172 -16.56 -2.07 -13.99
C PRO A 172 -16.60 -1.08 -15.16
N LYS A 173 -17.78 -0.87 -15.78
CA LYS A 173 -17.99 0.02 -16.94
C LYS A 173 -17.36 1.42 -16.81
N ARG A 174 -17.35 1.98 -15.61
CA ARG A 174 -16.74 3.31 -15.30
C ARG A 174 -15.23 3.38 -15.51
N LEU A 175 -14.54 2.24 -15.62
CA LEU A 175 -13.11 2.13 -15.88
C LEU A 175 -12.77 1.99 -17.37
N LEU A 176 -13.76 1.73 -18.24
CA LEU A 176 -13.50 1.51 -19.68
C LEU A 176 -12.84 2.72 -20.35
N LYS A 177 -13.03 3.93 -19.82
CA LYS A 177 -12.33 5.15 -20.27
C LYS A 177 -10.80 5.14 -20.05
N TYR A 178 -10.28 4.17 -19.30
CA TYR A 178 -8.85 3.96 -19.08
C TYR A 178 -8.30 2.75 -19.83
N TRP A 179 -9.09 2.16 -20.74
CA TRP A 179 -8.71 0.96 -21.46
C TRP A 179 -7.42 1.13 -22.26
N ASP A 180 -7.29 2.23 -22.99
CA ASP A 180 -6.07 2.58 -23.74
C ASP A 180 -4.82 2.62 -22.86
N VAL A 181 -4.95 2.90 -21.56
CA VAL A 181 -3.84 2.85 -20.60
C VAL A 181 -3.53 1.42 -20.20
N LEU A 182 -4.56 0.61 -19.94
CA LEU A 182 -4.41 -0.79 -19.52
C LEU A 182 -3.85 -1.67 -20.64
N GLU A 183 -4.21 -1.42 -21.90
CA GLU A 183 -3.65 -2.13 -23.06
C GLU A 183 -2.14 -1.94 -23.22
N MET A 184 -1.57 -0.87 -22.66
CA MET A 184 -0.11 -0.63 -22.69
C MET A 184 0.65 -1.47 -21.66
N TYR A 185 -0.05 -2.19 -20.80
CA TYR A 185 0.53 -3.03 -19.77
C TYR A 185 0.45 -4.49 -20.16
N ASP A 186 1.52 -5.21 -19.87
CA ASP A 186 1.47 -6.65 -19.65
C ASP A 186 1.33 -6.93 -18.14
N ARG A 187 1.08 -8.19 -17.80
CA ARG A 187 0.89 -8.63 -16.39
C ARG A 187 2.07 -8.22 -15.49
N GLU A 188 3.30 -8.38 -15.98
CA GLU A 188 4.51 -8.16 -15.19
C GLU A 188 4.81 -6.66 -15.04
N SER A 189 4.68 -5.87 -16.11
CA SER A 189 4.87 -4.41 -16.05
C SER A 189 3.82 -3.72 -15.18
N PHE A 190 2.58 -4.22 -15.17
CA PHE A 190 1.55 -3.72 -14.26
C PHE A 190 1.88 -4.03 -12.79
N LEU A 191 2.27 -5.28 -12.49
CA LEU A 191 2.65 -5.66 -11.13
C LEU A 191 3.87 -4.90 -10.63
N ARG A 192 4.89 -4.70 -11.46
CA ARG A 192 6.06 -3.85 -11.11
C ARG A 192 5.64 -2.41 -10.80
N THR A 193 4.68 -1.86 -11.55
CA THR A 193 4.14 -0.53 -11.26
C THR A 193 3.46 -0.51 -9.89
N LEU A 194 2.65 -1.53 -9.56
CA LEU A 194 2.02 -1.63 -8.25
C LEU A 194 3.05 -1.81 -7.11
N CYS A 195 4.09 -2.62 -7.31
CA CYS A 195 5.17 -2.78 -6.34
C CYS A 195 5.84 -1.44 -6.04
N ARG A 196 6.22 -0.69 -7.08
CA ARG A 196 6.82 0.64 -6.94
C ARG A 196 5.91 1.62 -6.21
N LEU A 197 4.62 1.64 -6.54
CA LEU A 197 3.65 2.50 -5.87
C LEU A 197 3.48 2.12 -4.39
N HIS A 198 3.53 0.84 -4.06
CA HIS A 198 3.43 0.34 -2.69
C HIS A 198 4.68 0.71 -1.86
N GLU A 199 5.87 0.51 -2.42
CA GLU A 199 7.15 0.91 -1.79
C GLU A 199 7.21 2.42 -1.50
N GLN A 200 6.67 3.22 -2.43
CA GLN A 200 6.54 4.67 -2.26
C GLN A 200 5.41 5.08 -1.30
N LYS A 201 4.70 4.10 -0.69
CA LYS A 201 3.56 4.30 0.21
C LYS A 201 2.41 5.09 -0.45
N MET A 202 2.33 5.05 -1.79
CA MET A 202 1.30 5.71 -2.59
C MET A 202 0.02 4.89 -2.71
N ILE A 203 0.12 3.58 -2.45
CA ILE A 203 -1.02 2.69 -2.29
C ILE A 203 -0.86 1.91 -0.99
N GLY A 204 -1.99 1.62 -0.33
CA GLY A 204 -2.05 0.71 0.80
C GLY A 204 -2.96 -0.46 0.50
N ILE A 205 -2.67 -1.60 1.12
CA ILE A 205 -3.43 -2.84 0.95
C ILE A 205 -4.58 -2.83 1.95
N LEU A 206 -5.83 -2.71 1.49
CA LEU A 206 -6.99 -2.74 2.40
C LEU A 206 -7.31 -4.16 2.88
N THR A 207 -7.20 -5.12 1.98
CA THR A 207 -7.46 -6.53 2.27
C THR A 207 -6.78 -7.41 1.24
N VAL A 208 -6.49 -8.63 1.66
CA VAL A 208 -6.05 -9.72 0.79
C VAL A 208 -7.24 -10.65 0.65
N GLN A 209 -7.62 -10.95 -0.58
CA GLN A 209 -8.61 -11.96 -0.91
C GLN A 209 -7.93 -13.32 -0.68
N GLU A 210 -8.43 -14.06 0.31
CA GLU A 210 -8.10 -15.47 0.44
C GLU A 210 -8.69 -16.15 -0.80
N LYS A 211 -7.84 -16.61 -1.72
CA LYS A 211 -8.32 -17.55 -2.75
C LYS A 211 -8.68 -18.82 -1.99
N GLU A 212 -9.96 -19.16 -1.99
CA GLU A 212 -10.37 -20.55 -1.70
C GLU A 212 -9.56 -21.43 -2.65
N VAL A 213 -8.69 -22.25 -2.06
CA VAL A 213 -7.92 -23.30 -2.74
C VAL A 213 -8.81 -24.52 -2.86
#